data_AF-A0A259SGY5-F1
#
_entry.id   AF-A0A259SGY5-F1
#
_cell.length_a   1.000
_cell.length_b   1.000
_cell.length_c   1.000
_cell.angle_alpha   90.00
_cell.angle_beta   90.00
_cell.angle_gamma   90.00
#
_symmetry.space_group_name_H-M   'P 1'
#
loop_
_entity.id
_entity.type
_entity.pdbx_description
1 polymer ?
#
loop_
_entity_poly.entity_id
_entity_poly.type
_entity_poly.pdbx_seq_one_letter_code
_entity_poly.pdbx_strand_id
1 'polypeptide(L)'
;MSPETLELEYEKLFLRFDRGIFELFEFPPTTDFHFRTPAQWLAVQFDARRADKCRLRFGFVESPDAPLFGTQMVPFVFTHTPSAVLPQAAEGVFREYFARVAEATGRRLGA
;
A
#
# COMPACT_ATOMS: atom_id res chain seq x y z
N MET A 1 13.10 -17.68 9.02
CA MET A 1 12.73 -17.94 7.62
C MET A 1 12.46 -16.59 6.99
N SER A 2 13.19 -16.22 5.94
CA SER A 2 12.91 -14.97 5.20
C SER A 2 11.52 -15.10 4.57
N PRO A 3 10.68 -14.06 4.55
CA PRO A 3 9.35 -14.19 3.97
C PRO A 3 9.48 -14.46 2.47
N GLU A 4 8.68 -15.43 2.06
CA GLU A 4 8.25 -15.71 0.69
C GLU A 4 7.81 -14.41 0.00
N THR A 5 8.18 -14.26 -1.27
CA THR A 5 7.70 -13.15 -2.11
C THR A 5 6.17 -13.10 -2.04
N LEU A 6 5.60 -11.92 -1.83
CA LEU A 6 4.16 -11.71 -1.81
C LEU A 6 3.76 -10.92 -3.05
N GLU A 7 2.72 -11.37 -3.74
CA GLU A 7 2.21 -10.72 -4.94
C GLU A 7 0.70 -10.54 -4.83
N LEU A 8 0.19 -9.42 -5.36
CA LEU A 8 -1.23 -9.17 -5.50
C LEU A 8 -1.50 -8.53 -6.86
N GLU A 9 -2.26 -9.26 -7.68
CA GLU A 9 -2.88 -8.75 -8.90
C GLU A 9 -4.30 -8.31 -8.60
N TYR A 10 -4.61 -7.05 -8.86
CA TYR A 10 -5.97 -6.53 -8.74
C TYR A 10 -6.26 -5.50 -9.83
N GLU A 11 -7.20 -5.83 -10.72
CA GLU A 11 -7.54 -5.03 -11.91
C GLU A 11 -6.29 -4.65 -12.73
N LYS A 12 -5.84 -3.39 -12.62
CA LYS A 12 -4.68 -2.87 -13.34
C LYS A 12 -3.49 -2.56 -12.42
N LEU A 13 -3.52 -3.12 -11.21
CA LEU A 13 -2.47 -3.00 -10.21
C LEU A 13 -1.78 -4.35 -10.05
N PHE A 14 -0.45 -4.32 -10.04
CA PHE A 14 0.40 -5.43 -9.60
C PHE A 14 1.28 -4.93 -8.46
N LEU A 15 1.09 -5.52 -7.28
CA LEU A 15 1.85 -5.22 -6.08
C LEU A 15 2.79 -6.38 -5.81
N ARG A 16 4.05 -6.07 -5.50
CA ARG A 16 5.04 -7.07 -5.10
C ARG A 16 5.75 -6.65 -3.83
N PHE A 17 5.93 -7.59 -2.91
CA PHE A 17 6.85 -7.49 -1.81
C PHE A 17 7.88 -8.62 -1.92
N ASP A 18 9.15 -8.25 -1.99
CA ASP A 18 10.26 -9.20 -2.04
C ASP A 18 11.40 -8.73 -1.14
N ARG A 19 11.79 -9.57 -0.17
CA ARG A 19 12.94 -9.36 0.72
C ARG A 19 13.02 -7.94 1.32
N GLY A 20 11.89 -7.40 1.77
CA GLY A 20 11.84 -6.08 2.41
C GLY A 20 11.62 -4.91 1.46
N ILE A 21 11.52 -5.15 0.15
CA ILE A 21 11.24 -4.12 -0.86
C ILE A 21 9.81 -4.28 -1.35
N PHE A 22 9.07 -3.17 -1.39
CA PHE A 22 7.75 -3.09 -1.99
C PHE A 22 7.83 -2.39 -3.36
N GLU A 23 7.09 -2.90 -4.33
CA GLU A 23 6.96 -2.37 -5.68
C GLU A 23 5.48 -2.31 -6.08
N LEU A 24 5.10 -1.22 -6.72
CA LEU A 24 3.78 -1.02 -7.32
C LEU A 24 3.94 -0.77 -8.81
N PHE A 25 3.23 -1.56 -9.60
CA PHE A 25 3.09 -1.43 -11.03
C PHE A 25 1.61 -1.17 -11.35
N GLU A 26 1.34 -0.19 -12.19
CA GLU A 26 -0.01 0.25 -12.53
C GLU A 26 -0.14 0.55 -14.02
N PHE A 27 -1.32 0.30 -14.59
CA PHE A 27 -1.62 0.61 -15.98
C PHE A 27 -2.98 1.32 -16.13
N PRO A 28 -3.08 2.47 -16.81
CA PRO A 28 -1.97 3.36 -17.13
C PRO A 28 -1.31 3.87 -15.83
N PRO A 29 -0.04 4.27 -15.88
CA PRO A 29 0.62 4.88 -14.72
C PRO A 29 -0.05 6.20 -14.33
N THR A 30 -0.18 6.43 -13.02
CA THR A 30 -0.71 7.66 -12.41
C THR A 30 0.40 8.63 -12.03
N THR A 31 1.65 8.15 -11.96
CA THR A 31 2.86 8.94 -11.75
C THR A 31 3.91 8.63 -12.81
N ASP A 32 4.81 9.59 -13.09
CA ASP A 32 5.88 9.44 -14.08
C ASP A 32 7.01 8.47 -13.66
N PHE A 33 6.94 7.94 -12.44
CA PHE A 33 7.93 7.02 -11.88
C PHE A 33 7.29 5.74 -11.35
N HIS A 34 8.04 4.63 -11.40
CA HIS A 34 7.68 3.39 -10.75
C HIS A 34 7.85 3.53 -9.23
N PHE A 35 6.81 3.18 -8.47
CA PHE A 35 6.86 3.29 -7.02
C PHE A 35 7.53 2.05 -6.43
N ARG A 36 8.76 2.24 -5.94
CA ARG A 36 9.58 1.20 -5.30
C ARG A 36 10.19 1.75 -4.02
N THR A 37 10.03 1.04 -2.92
CA THR A 37 10.48 1.51 -1.60
C THR A 37 10.79 0.36 -0.65
N PRO A 38 11.76 0.52 0.28
CA PRO A 38 11.83 -0.33 1.46
C PRO A 38 10.51 -0.32 2.23
N ALA A 39 9.98 -1.51 2.52
CA ALA A 39 8.69 -1.68 3.18
C ALA A 39 8.66 -1.09 4.61
N GLN A 40 9.83 -0.82 5.21
CA GLN A 40 9.96 -0.09 6.48
C GLN A 40 9.45 1.37 6.39
N TRP A 41 9.53 1.99 5.22
CA TRP A 41 9.06 3.36 4.98
C TRP A 41 7.75 3.44 4.22
N LEU A 42 7.22 2.29 3.78
CA LEU A 42 5.94 2.23 3.08
C LEU A 42 4.80 2.68 4.00
N ALA A 43 3.87 3.46 3.49
CA ALA A 43 2.55 3.55 4.09
C ALA A 43 1.48 3.57 3.01
N VAL A 44 0.35 2.98 3.35
CA VAL A 44 -0.76 2.75 2.45
C VAL A 44 -2.04 3.21 3.13
N GLN A 45 -2.81 4.03 2.43
CA GLN A 45 -4.05 4.59 2.96
C GLN A 45 -5.22 4.17 2.08
N PHE A 46 -6.26 3.61 2.68
CA PHE A 46 -7.53 3.32 2.02
C PHE A 46 -8.58 4.35 2.46
N ASP A 47 -8.70 5.43 1.69
CA ASP A 47 -9.54 6.59 2.02
C ASP A 47 -10.91 6.50 1.33
N ALA A 48 -11.99 6.50 2.11
CA ALA A 48 -13.35 6.45 1.58
C ALA A 48 -13.71 7.77 0.88
N ARG A 49 -13.97 7.73 -0.43
CA ARG A 49 -14.31 8.93 -1.22
C ARG A 49 -15.80 9.13 -1.40
N ARG A 50 -16.53 8.04 -1.66
CA ARG A 50 -17.99 7.98 -1.86
C ARG A 50 -18.49 6.62 -1.37
N ALA A 51 -19.81 6.45 -1.25
CA ALA A 51 -20.44 5.25 -0.69
C ALA A 51 -20.03 3.91 -1.34
N ASP A 52 -19.53 3.92 -2.57
CA ASP A 52 -19.11 2.73 -3.32
C ASP A 52 -17.64 2.74 -3.74
N LYS A 53 -16.92 3.85 -3.52
CA LYS A 53 -15.56 4.07 -4.04
C LYS A 53 -14.62 4.59 -2.98
N CYS A 54 -13.45 3.98 -2.95
CA CYS A 54 -12.34 4.39 -2.11
C CYS A 54 -11.11 4.70 -2.96
N ARG A 55 -10.21 5.50 -2.39
CA ARG A 55 -8.90 5.78 -2.96
C ARG A 55 -7.85 5.03 -2.15
N LEU A 56 -7.13 4.13 -2.80
CA LEU A 56 -5.93 3.52 -2.28
C LEU A 56 -4.74 4.44 -2.63
N ARG A 57 -3.99 4.89 -1.63
CA ARG A 57 -2.81 5.76 -1.80
C ARG A 57 -1.58 5.07 -1.26
N PHE A 58 -0.45 5.26 -1.91
CA PHE A 58 0.84 4.71 -1.52
C PHE A 58 1.84 5.83 -1.28
N GLY A 59 2.52 5.82 -0.16
CA GLY A 59 3.47 6.88 0.18
C GLY A 59 4.56 6.43 1.12
N PHE A 60 5.30 7.43 1.58
CA PHE A 60 6.43 7.26 2.49
C PHE A 60 6.07 7.87 3.85
N VAL A 61 6.48 7.21 4.92
CA VAL A 61 6.42 7.73 6.30
C VAL A 61 7.82 7.97 6.85
N GLU A 62 7.95 8.98 7.71
CA GLU A 62 9.23 9.29 8.37
C GLU A 62 9.59 8.28 9.45
N SER A 63 8.58 7.71 10.13
CA SER A 63 8.77 6.71 11.18
C SER A 63 8.23 5.35 10.77
N PRO A 64 9.02 4.27 10.89
CA PRO A 64 8.56 2.89 10.65
C PRO A 64 7.52 2.41 11.67
N ASP A 65 7.36 3.12 12.81
CA ASP A 65 6.34 2.83 13.83
C ASP A 65 4.93 3.28 13.39
N ALA A 66 4.83 4.09 12.34
CA ALA A 66 3.55 4.40 11.73
C ALA A 66 2.91 3.10 11.18
N PRO A 67 1.58 2.97 11.20
CA PRO A 67 0.92 1.81 10.61
C PRO A 67 1.23 1.69 9.11
N LEU A 68 1.43 0.46 8.64
CA LEU A 68 1.73 0.21 7.23
C LEU A 68 0.51 0.45 6.34
N PHE A 69 -0.67 0.03 6.79
CA PHE A 69 -1.94 0.19 6.08
C PHE A 69 -3.02 0.67 7.04
N GLY A 70 -3.93 1.54 6.60
CA GLY A 70 -5.08 1.93 7.42
C GLY A 70 -6.06 2.83 6.67
N THR A 71 -7.17 3.14 7.35
CA THR A 71 -8.22 4.02 6.82
C THR A 71 -8.04 5.47 7.26
N GLN A 72 -7.28 5.68 8.33
CA GLN A 72 -6.97 7.01 8.86
C GLN A 72 -5.96 7.77 8.00
N MET A 73 -6.02 9.10 8.10
CA MET A 73 -5.13 9.98 7.34
C MET A 73 -3.67 9.77 7.76
N VAL A 74 -2.83 9.38 6.80
CA VAL A 74 -1.39 9.21 7.02
C VAL A 74 -0.66 10.47 6.56
N PRO A 75 0.22 11.08 7.38
CA PRO A 75 1.05 12.18 6.95
C PRO A 75 2.17 11.63 6.04
N PHE A 76 1.88 11.48 4.75
CA PHE A 76 2.90 11.12 3.78
C PHE A 76 3.92 12.24 3.62
N VAL A 77 5.19 11.87 3.51
CA VAL A 77 6.30 12.83 3.27
C VAL A 77 6.18 13.53 1.91
N PHE A 78 5.52 12.89 0.94
CA PHE A 78 5.40 13.38 -0.43
C PHE A 78 3.96 13.71 -0.81
N THR A 79 3.78 14.83 -1.52
CA THR A 79 2.49 15.29 -2.03
C THR A 79 2.03 14.48 -3.25
N HIS A 80 2.96 14.06 -4.11
CA HIS A 80 2.69 13.23 -5.30
C HIS A 80 2.91 11.76 -4.98
N THR A 81 1.81 11.09 -4.66
CA THR A 81 1.77 9.68 -4.27
C THR A 81 0.89 8.92 -5.26
N PRO A 82 1.32 7.76 -5.78
CA PRO A 82 0.47 6.93 -6.63
C PRO A 82 -0.84 6.64 -5.92
N SER A 83 -1.92 6.60 -6.69
CA SER A 83 -3.22 6.26 -6.12
C SER A 83 -4.17 5.65 -7.13
N ALA A 84 -4.95 4.68 -6.68
CA ALA A 84 -5.99 4.03 -7.46
C ALA A 84 -7.37 4.31 -6.86
N VAL A 85 -8.39 4.43 -7.71
CA VAL A 85 -9.79 4.47 -7.27
C VAL A 85 -10.37 3.08 -7.46
N LEU A 86 -10.82 2.49 -6.36
CA LEU A 86 -11.26 1.10 -6.29
C LEU A 86 -12.66 1.00 -5.69
N PRO A 87 -13.40 -0.09 -5.96
CA PRO A 87 -14.61 -0.40 -5.22
C PRO A 87 -14.31 -0.54 -3.72
N GLN A 88 -15.22 -0.10 -2.85
CA GLN A 88 -15.03 -0.24 -1.40
C GLN A 88 -14.84 -1.71 -0.97
N ALA A 89 -15.50 -2.65 -1.66
CA ALA A 89 -15.38 -4.08 -1.41
C ALA A 89 -13.93 -4.62 -1.55
N ALA A 90 -13.05 -3.87 -2.23
CA ALA A 90 -11.65 -4.25 -2.38
C ALA A 90 -10.85 -4.10 -1.08
N GLU A 91 -11.34 -3.36 -0.07
CA GLU A 91 -10.58 -3.07 1.17
C GLU A 91 -10.06 -4.36 1.82
N GLY A 92 -10.90 -5.40 1.92
CA GLY A 92 -10.52 -6.67 2.54
C GLY A 92 -9.32 -7.33 1.86
N VAL A 93 -9.28 -7.31 0.52
CA VAL A 93 -8.18 -7.88 -0.27
C VAL A 93 -6.86 -7.16 0.00
N PHE A 94 -6.88 -5.82 -0.02
CA PHE A 94 -5.67 -5.03 0.25
C PHE A 94 -5.24 -5.13 1.73
N ARG A 95 -6.20 -5.15 2.66
CA ARG A 95 -5.94 -5.30 4.09
C ARG A 95 -5.27 -6.65 4.39
N GLU A 96 -5.73 -7.74 3.78
CA GLU A 96 -5.13 -9.06 3.92
C GLU A 96 -3.70 -9.10 3.37
N TYR A 97 -3.48 -8.57 2.16
CA TYR A 97 -2.15 -8.49 1.57
C TYR A 97 -1.19 -7.68 2.46
N PHE A 98 -1.60 -6.49 2.90
CA PHE A 98 -0.74 -5.65 3.74
C PHE A 98 -0.59 -6.14 5.18
N ALA A 99 -1.50 -6.96 5.69
CA ALA A 99 -1.30 -7.68 6.95
C ALA A 99 -0.12 -8.66 6.84
N ARG A 100 -0.02 -9.40 5.73
CA ARG A 100 1.12 -10.30 5.47
C ARG A 100 2.44 -9.54 5.30
N VAL A 101 2.41 -8.39 4.60
CA VAL A 101 3.60 -7.52 4.48
C VAL A 101 4.00 -6.95 5.85
N ALA A 102 3.04 -6.54 6.67
CA ALA A 102 3.28 -6.02 8.00
C ALA A 102 3.91 -7.09 8.92
N GLU A 103 3.38 -8.31 8.91
CA GLU A 103 3.97 -9.45 9.62
C GLU A 103 5.41 -9.73 9.16
N ALA A 104 5.63 -9.79 7.85
CA ALA A 104 6.94 -10.01 7.23
C ALA A 104 7.98 -8.93 7.59
N THR A 105 7.54 -7.74 7.96
CA THR A 105 8.40 -6.58 8.29
C THR A 105 8.40 -6.22 9.77
N GLY A 106 7.66 -6.96 10.61
CA GLY A 106 7.49 -6.63 12.02
C GLY A 106 6.76 -5.31 12.26
N ARG A 107 5.98 -4.82 11.29
CA ARG A 107 5.22 -3.56 11.38
C ARG A 107 3.79 -3.81 11.80
N ARG A 108 3.13 -2.75 12.28
CA ARG A 108 1.71 -2.81 12.66
C ARG A 108 0.78 -2.47 11.51
N LEU A 109 -0.38 -3.12 11.49
CA LEU A 109 -1.52 -2.71 10.69
C LEU A 109 -2.33 -1.65 11.46
N GLY A 110 -2.85 -0.65 10.75
CA GLY A 110 -3.74 0.36 11.28
C GLY A 110 -5.19 -0.11 11.28
N ALA A 111 -6.02 0.59 12.05
CA ALA A 111 -7.47 0.42 12.02
C ALA A 111 -8.06 0.91 10.68
#